data_AF-A0A961CET0-F1
#
_entry.id   AF-A0A961CET0-F1
#
_cell.length_a   1.000
_cell.length_b   1.000
_cell.length_c   1.000
_cell.angle_alpha   90.00
_cell.angle_beta   90.00
_cell.angle_gamma   90.00
#
_symmetry.space_group_name_H-M   'P 1'
#
loop_
_entity.id
_entity.type
_entity.pdbx_description
1 polymer ?
#
loop_
_entity_poly.entity_id
_entity_poly.type
_entity_poly.pdbx_seq_one_letter_code
_entity_poly.pdbx_strand_id
1 'polypeptide(L)'
;STATHDGPDVPPGLADGNHWLHDLAAGAAHQAHLRSLQATDLLLGELLDRLESTGRFDDALVIVTADHGAAFVGGAPFRAITDATADQVAYVPLFVKLPGQTAAEVDDAPVQTVDIVPTIADVVGIDIPWAVDGVSLLEEGATEGRPHRFRPVWLDEVTAGADGLAELESVTFDDRVARNAALLEDLAGEAAVQQLPGGAPLIGAEVDDLTVDDTDPPTGTIAFAGQDRTVSPDAPVPAFVLAGFDDVPSGSVAVAVDGTVVLTGPVAAVPGRTPSFWGLLPEEALGDGRHRVELYEVTGSDDAPVLRPVTLRPGT
;
A
#
# COMPACT_ATOMS: atom_id res chain seq x y z
N SER A 1 -18.36 28.07 15.56
CA SER A 1 -17.77 28.44 14.27
C SER A 1 -17.49 27.16 13.53
N THR A 2 -18.40 26.76 12.64
CA THR A 2 -18.25 25.56 11.80
C THR A 2 -17.35 25.93 10.64
N ALA A 3 -16.06 25.62 10.75
CA ALA A 3 -15.16 25.62 9.62
C ALA A 3 -15.50 24.39 8.78
N THR A 4 -16.01 24.61 7.58
CA THR A 4 -16.10 23.60 6.53
C THR A 4 -14.66 23.25 6.14
N HIS A 5 -14.24 22.01 6.43
CA HIS A 5 -13.00 21.45 5.92
C HIS A 5 -13.28 20.95 4.50
N ASP A 6 -12.83 21.70 3.50
CA ASP A 6 -12.76 21.28 2.09
C ASP A 6 -11.58 20.29 1.92
N GLY A 7 -11.56 19.22 2.71
CA GLY A 7 -10.66 18.09 2.49
C GLY A 7 -11.32 17.12 1.49
N PRO A 8 -10.58 16.55 0.53
CA PRO A 8 -11.18 15.63 -0.43
C PRO A 8 -11.67 14.36 0.29
N ASP A 9 -12.92 13.95 0.03
CA ASP A 9 -13.51 12.64 0.41
C ASP A 9 -12.84 11.44 -0.32
N VAL A 10 -11.62 11.64 -0.79
CA VAL A 10 -10.87 10.76 -1.69
C VAL A 10 -9.44 10.70 -1.15
N PRO A 11 -8.79 9.52 -1.08
CA PRO A 11 -7.36 9.44 -0.78
C PRO A 11 -6.61 10.53 -1.54
N PRO A 12 -5.78 11.36 -0.87
CA PRO A 12 -5.11 12.47 -1.51
C PRO A 12 -4.37 11.93 -2.74
N GLY A 13 -4.80 12.35 -3.92
CA GLY A 13 -4.18 11.93 -5.15
C GLY A 13 -4.98 11.04 -6.10
N LEU A 14 -6.28 10.79 -5.91
CA LEU A 14 -7.12 10.23 -6.99
C LEU A 14 -7.85 11.33 -7.80
N ALA A 15 -8.05 11.09 -9.09
CA ALA A 15 -8.64 12.04 -10.05
C ALA A 15 -10.17 12.06 -10.01
N ASP A 16 -10.78 10.88 -9.89
CA ASP A 16 -12.22 10.64 -10.02
C ASP A 16 -12.72 9.60 -9.00
N GLY A 17 -11.94 9.37 -7.94
CA GLY A 17 -12.20 8.32 -6.95
C GLY A 17 -11.78 6.91 -7.38
N ASN A 18 -11.24 6.75 -8.60
CA ASN A 18 -10.76 5.46 -9.10
C ASN A 18 -9.34 5.52 -9.68
N HIS A 19 -8.91 6.63 -10.27
CA HIS A 19 -7.60 6.75 -10.92
C HIS A 19 -6.58 7.51 -10.09
N TRP A 20 -5.35 6.98 -9.97
CA TRP A 20 -4.24 7.75 -9.42
C TRP A 20 -3.93 8.95 -10.32
N LEU A 21 -3.84 10.15 -9.74
CA LEU A 21 -3.53 11.38 -10.48
C LEU A 21 -2.15 11.31 -11.16
N HIS A 22 -1.18 10.69 -10.50
CA HIS A 22 0.22 10.56 -10.93
C HIS A 22 0.94 9.54 -10.04
N ASP A 23 2.17 9.16 -10.42
CA ASP A 23 2.97 8.15 -9.71
C ASP A 23 3.23 8.50 -8.24
N LEU A 24 3.35 9.79 -7.89
CA LEU A 24 3.59 10.19 -6.49
C LEU A 24 2.40 9.87 -5.58
N ALA A 25 1.17 10.00 -6.10
CA ALA A 25 -0.03 9.65 -5.37
C ALA A 25 -0.12 8.13 -5.20
N ALA A 26 0.18 7.38 -6.27
CA ALA A 26 0.25 5.93 -6.23
C ALA A 26 1.33 5.44 -5.25
N GLY A 27 2.51 6.08 -5.23
CA GLY A 27 3.61 5.76 -4.33
C GLY A 27 3.29 6.02 -2.85
N ALA A 28 2.72 7.17 -2.52
CA ALA A 28 2.28 7.47 -1.15
C ALA A 28 1.18 6.50 -0.68
N ALA A 29 0.26 6.13 -1.57
CA ALA A 29 -0.75 5.11 -1.27
C ALA A 29 -0.15 3.72 -1.12
N HIS A 30 0.88 3.39 -1.90
CA HIS A 30 1.60 2.13 -1.79
C HIS A 30 2.33 2.03 -0.45
N GLN A 31 2.97 3.11 0.02
CA GLN A 31 3.56 3.17 1.37
C GLN A 31 2.51 2.89 2.45
N ALA A 32 1.34 3.53 2.37
CA ALA A 32 0.26 3.30 3.31
C ALA A 32 -0.28 1.86 3.24
N HIS A 33 -0.35 1.28 2.04
CA HIS A 33 -0.72 -0.12 1.84
C HIS A 33 0.28 -1.08 2.49
N LEU A 34 1.58 -0.86 2.32
CA LEU A 34 2.63 -1.70 2.91
C LEU A 34 2.61 -1.65 4.44
N ARG A 35 2.35 -0.50 5.05
CA ARG A 35 2.15 -0.39 6.51
C ARG A 35 0.89 -1.10 6.99
N SER A 36 -0.19 -1.02 6.21
CA SER A 36 -1.42 -1.77 6.51
C SER A 36 -1.20 -3.29 6.39
N LEU A 37 -0.39 -3.72 5.42
CA LEU A 37 0.02 -5.11 5.25
C LEU A 37 0.85 -5.59 6.44
N GLN A 38 1.85 -4.81 6.88
CA GLN A 38 2.65 -5.10 8.08
C GLN A 38 1.77 -5.27 9.33
N ALA A 39 0.83 -4.35 9.56
CA ALA A 39 -0.11 -4.46 10.68
C ALA A 39 -1.00 -5.70 10.58
N THR A 40 -1.47 -6.03 9.37
CA THR A 40 -2.28 -7.23 9.11
C THR A 40 -1.49 -8.52 9.36
N ASP A 41 -0.22 -8.55 8.96
CA ASP A 41 0.69 -9.68 9.18
C ASP A 41 0.93 -9.94 10.67
N LEU A 42 1.17 -8.87 11.45
CA LEU A 42 1.31 -8.98 12.91
C LEU A 42 0.04 -9.57 13.57
N LEU A 43 -1.13 -9.07 13.20
CA LEU A 43 -2.42 -9.57 13.72
C LEU A 43 -2.69 -11.02 13.29
N LEU A 44 -2.29 -11.39 12.07
CA LEU A 44 -2.36 -12.77 11.60
C LEU A 44 -1.43 -13.67 12.43
N GLY A 45 -0.20 -13.22 12.69
CA GLY A 45 0.74 -13.91 13.58
C GLY A 45 0.15 -14.17 14.97
N GLU A 46 -0.43 -13.15 15.60
CA GLU A 46 -1.11 -13.30 16.90
C GLU A 46 -2.26 -14.31 16.87
N LEU A 47 -3.06 -14.33 15.79
CA LEU A 47 -4.13 -15.31 15.60
C LEU A 47 -3.58 -16.74 15.50
N LEU A 48 -2.52 -16.93 14.71
CA LEU A 48 -1.88 -18.23 14.50
C LEU A 48 -1.23 -18.73 15.80
N ASP A 49 -0.47 -17.89 16.51
CA ASP A 49 0.09 -18.18 17.83
C ASP A 49 -0.99 -18.59 18.83
N ARG A 50 -2.16 -17.94 18.75
CA ARG A 50 -3.30 -18.29 19.60
C ARG A 50 -3.88 -19.66 19.25
N LEU A 51 -4.01 -19.99 17.97
CA LEU A 51 -4.45 -21.32 17.53
C LEU A 51 -3.47 -22.40 17.98
N GLU A 52 -2.16 -22.16 17.89
CA GLU A 52 -1.12 -23.09 18.35
C GLU A 52 -1.16 -23.28 19.87
N SER A 53 -1.18 -22.19 20.64
CA SER A 53 -1.19 -22.26 22.12
C SER A 53 -2.41 -22.95 22.71
N THR A 54 -3.51 -23.03 21.95
CA THR A 54 -4.73 -23.76 22.35
C THR A 54 -4.79 -25.19 21.82
N GLY A 55 -3.74 -25.63 21.10
CA GLY A 55 -3.63 -26.96 20.49
C GLY A 55 -4.63 -27.17 19.35
N ARG A 56 -5.10 -26.09 18.71
CA ARG A 56 -6.13 -26.14 17.65
C ARG A 56 -5.60 -25.93 16.26
N PHE A 57 -4.38 -25.40 16.14
CA PHE A 57 -3.78 -25.15 14.85
C PHE A 57 -3.75 -26.43 14.01
N ASP A 58 -3.25 -27.55 14.53
CA ASP A 58 -3.13 -28.82 13.79
C ASP A 58 -4.46 -29.35 13.24
N ASP A 59 -5.55 -29.23 14.01
CA ASP A 59 -6.89 -29.70 13.64
C ASP A 59 -7.70 -28.66 12.83
N ALA A 60 -7.21 -27.43 12.65
CA ALA A 60 -7.92 -26.37 11.95
C ALA A 60 -7.68 -26.41 10.43
N LEU A 61 -8.74 -26.07 9.68
CA LEU A 61 -8.61 -25.52 8.33
C LEU A 61 -8.33 -24.03 8.46
N VAL A 62 -7.20 -23.57 7.92
CA VAL A 62 -6.85 -22.14 7.87
C VAL A 62 -6.75 -21.72 6.43
N ILE A 63 -7.52 -20.70 6.04
CA ILE A 63 -7.48 -20.10 4.72
C ILE A 63 -7.24 -18.60 4.88
N VAL A 64 -6.17 -18.10 4.27
CA VAL A 64 -5.84 -16.67 4.22
C VAL A 64 -5.93 -16.22 2.77
N THR A 65 -6.76 -15.22 2.49
CA THR A 65 -6.97 -14.69 1.15
C THR A 65 -7.41 -13.22 1.17
N ALA A 66 -7.54 -12.61 -0.02
CA ALA A 66 -8.11 -11.28 -0.21
C ALA A 66 -9.26 -11.35 -1.25
N ASP A 67 -10.17 -10.39 -1.20
CA ASP A 67 -11.28 -10.27 -2.15
C ASP A 67 -10.82 -9.71 -3.50
N HIS A 68 -9.86 -8.80 -3.48
CA HIS A 68 -9.22 -8.22 -4.66
C HIS A 68 -7.79 -7.72 -4.36
N GLY A 69 -6.99 -7.54 -5.40
CA GLY A 69 -5.70 -6.85 -5.32
C GLY A 69 -5.86 -5.32 -5.37
N ALA A 70 -4.74 -4.61 -5.46
CA ALA A 70 -4.70 -3.16 -5.61
C ALA A 70 -3.53 -2.75 -6.49
N ALA A 71 -3.77 -1.84 -7.43
CA ALA A 71 -2.73 -1.31 -8.30
C ALA A 71 -2.20 0.03 -7.81
N PHE A 72 -0.88 0.22 -7.93
CA PHE A 72 -0.17 1.43 -7.55
C PHE A 72 0.61 2.01 -8.73
N VAL A 73 -0.12 2.29 -9.82
CA VAL A 73 0.44 2.83 -11.07
C VAL A 73 -0.17 4.22 -11.34
N GLY A 74 0.66 5.25 -11.54
CA GLY A 74 0.18 6.60 -11.80
C GLY A 74 -0.65 6.69 -13.08
N GLY A 75 -1.75 7.44 -13.03
CA GLY A 75 -2.69 7.55 -14.15
C GLY A 75 -3.60 6.34 -14.35
N ALA A 76 -3.34 5.22 -13.67
CA ALA A 76 -4.11 3.99 -13.78
C ALA A 76 -5.16 3.88 -12.65
N PRO A 77 -6.22 3.07 -12.86
CA PRO A 77 -7.19 2.81 -11.81
C PRO A 77 -6.61 1.92 -10.70
N PHE A 78 -6.95 2.22 -9.44
CA PHE A 78 -6.39 1.48 -8.29
C PHE A 78 -7.03 0.10 -8.05
N ARG A 79 -8.25 -0.12 -8.55
CA ARG A 79 -9.04 -1.36 -8.34
C ARG A 79 -9.61 -1.97 -9.61
N ALA A 80 -9.51 -1.29 -10.74
CA ALA A 80 -9.99 -1.85 -12.01
C ALA A 80 -8.88 -2.67 -12.66
N ILE A 81 -9.29 -3.76 -13.31
CA ILE A 81 -8.41 -4.52 -14.17
C ILE A 81 -8.32 -3.84 -15.53
N THR A 82 -7.08 -3.54 -15.93
CA THR A 82 -6.65 -3.00 -17.22
C THR A 82 -5.37 -3.73 -17.64
N ASP A 83 -4.90 -3.54 -18.87
CA ASP A 83 -3.61 -4.09 -19.31
C ASP A 83 -2.43 -3.69 -18.39
N ALA A 84 -2.52 -2.53 -17.72
CA ALA A 84 -1.47 -2.00 -16.85
C ALA A 84 -1.60 -2.43 -15.37
N THR A 85 -2.75 -2.97 -14.97
CA THR A 85 -3.09 -3.21 -13.55
C THR A 85 -3.50 -4.65 -13.25
N ALA A 86 -3.69 -5.46 -14.30
CA ALA A 86 -4.19 -6.82 -14.18
C ALA A 86 -3.36 -7.71 -13.26
N ASP A 87 -2.03 -7.65 -13.34
CA ASP A 87 -1.12 -8.47 -12.55
C ASP A 87 -1.10 -8.08 -11.05
N GLN A 88 -1.56 -6.87 -10.72
CA GLN A 88 -1.64 -6.33 -9.36
C GLN A 88 -3.04 -6.48 -8.75
N VAL A 89 -4.09 -6.43 -9.57
CA VAL A 89 -5.48 -6.44 -9.10
C VAL A 89 -6.10 -7.85 -9.14
N ALA A 90 -5.80 -8.65 -10.16
CA ALA A 90 -6.47 -9.93 -10.37
C ALA A 90 -5.91 -11.08 -9.52
N TYR A 91 -4.65 -10.97 -9.10
CA TYR A 91 -3.97 -11.99 -8.29
C TYR A 91 -4.01 -11.62 -6.81
N VAL A 92 -4.66 -12.45 -6.01
CA VAL A 92 -4.77 -12.32 -4.55
C VAL A 92 -4.01 -13.44 -3.85
N PRO A 93 -3.54 -13.25 -2.59
CA PRO A 93 -2.99 -14.35 -1.82
C PRO A 93 -4.03 -15.46 -1.64
N LEU A 94 -3.59 -16.71 -1.68
CA LEU A 94 -4.39 -17.85 -1.22
C LEU A 94 -3.46 -18.84 -0.53
N PHE A 95 -3.49 -18.82 0.80
CA PHE A 95 -2.83 -19.83 1.63
C PHE A 95 -3.88 -20.77 2.17
N VAL A 96 -3.69 -22.08 1.99
CA VAL A 96 -4.58 -23.11 2.50
C VAL A 96 -3.76 -24.08 3.35
N LYS A 97 -4.13 -24.18 4.63
CA LYS A 97 -3.61 -25.20 5.54
C LYS A 97 -4.75 -26.13 5.93
N LEU A 98 -4.64 -27.40 5.54
CA LEU A 98 -5.62 -28.44 5.85
C LEU A 98 -5.42 -28.99 7.27
N PRO A 99 -6.47 -29.53 7.92
CA PRO A 99 -6.33 -30.30 9.15
C PRO A 99 -5.33 -31.46 8.98
N GLY A 100 -4.38 -31.60 9.91
CA GLY A 100 -3.34 -32.63 9.87
C GLY A 100 -2.28 -32.49 8.78
N GLN A 101 -2.24 -31.36 8.05
CA GLN A 101 -1.21 -31.11 7.04
C GLN A 101 0.19 -31.03 7.68
N THR A 102 1.16 -31.75 7.11
CA THR A 102 2.54 -31.83 7.60
C THR A 102 3.59 -31.41 6.57
N ALA A 103 3.18 -31.11 5.35
CA ALA A 103 4.04 -30.63 4.28
C ALA A 103 3.39 -29.43 3.58
N ALA A 104 4.22 -28.50 3.12
CA ALA A 104 3.79 -27.39 2.29
C ALA A 104 4.08 -27.71 0.81
N GLU A 105 3.26 -27.16 -0.06
CA GLU A 105 3.40 -27.23 -1.51
C GLU A 105 2.99 -25.88 -2.11
N VAL A 106 3.62 -25.51 -3.22
CA VAL A 106 3.22 -24.38 -4.05
C VAL A 106 2.54 -24.96 -5.28
N ASP A 107 1.28 -24.56 -5.52
CA ASP A 107 0.52 -24.94 -6.70
C ASP A 107 0.18 -23.67 -7.50
N ASP A 108 0.61 -23.66 -8.76
CA ASP A 108 0.38 -22.56 -9.72
C ASP A 108 -0.85 -22.76 -10.58
N ALA A 109 -1.61 -23.82 -10.32
CA ALA A 109 -2.90 -24.05 -10.92
C ALA A 109 -3.82 -22.81 -10.83
N PRO A 110 -4.54 -22.46 -11.91
CA PRO A 110 -5.47 -21.36 -11.88
C PRO A 110 -6.68 -21.70 -11.01
N VAL A 111 -6.81 -20.94 -9.93
CA VAL A 111 -7.89 -21.02 -8.95
C VAL A 111 -8.66 -19.69 -8.90
N GLN A 112 -9.92 -19.75 -8.50
CA GLN A 112 -10.76 -18.58 -8.31
C GLN A 112 -11.28 -18.52 -6.88
N THR A 113 -11.57 -17.33 -6.38
CA THR A 113 -12.12 -17.16 -5.01
C THR A 113 -13.46 -17.89 -4.81
N VAL A 114 -14.20 -18.18 -5.89
CA VAL A 114 -15.43 -18.98 -5.85
C VAL A 114 -15.20 -20.47 -5.53
N ASP A 115 -13.97 -20.98 -5.72
CA ASP A 115 -13.58 -22.36 -5.38
C ASP A 115 -13.40 -22.55 -3.86
N ILE A 116 -13.26 -21.47 -3.09
CA ILE A 116 -13.00 -21.52 -1.64
C ILE A 116 -14.17 -22.15 -0.88
N VAL A 117 -15.41 -21.77 -1.21
CA VAL A 117 -16.62 -22.29 -0.53
C VAL A 117 -16.79 -23.80 -0.70
N PRO A 118 -16.78 -24.38 -1.91
CA PRO A 118 -16.83 -25.83 -2.08
C PRO A 118 -15.64 -26.56 -1.47
N THR A 119 -14.44 -25.96 -1.48
CA THR A 119 -13.26 -26.52 -0.78
C THR A 119 -13.48 -26.63 0.73
N ILE A 120 -14.02 -25.58 1.36
CA ILE A 120 -14.34 -25.62 2.79
C ILE A 120 -15.37 -26.72 3.07
N ALA A 121 -16.43 -26.80 2.25
CA ALA A 121 -17.51 -27.76 2.43
C ALA A 121 -17.00 -29.22 2.35
N ASP A 122 -16.10 -29.50 1.40
CA ASP A 122 -15.46 -30.79 1.24
C ASP A 122 -14.61 -31.17 2.47
N VAL A 123 -13.77 -30.24 2.96
CA VAL A 123 -12.95 -30.46 4.17
C VAL A 123 -13.81 -30.79 5.40
N VAL A 124 -14.97 -30.14 5.56
CA VAL A 124 -15.86 -30.35 6.72
C VAL A 124 -16.91 -31.45 6.49
N GLY A 125 -16.95 -32.07 5.31
CA GLY A 125 -17.90 -33.12 4.95
C GLY A 125 -19.36 -32.64 4.88
N ILE A 126 -19.60 -31.42 4.39
CA ILE A 126 -20.94 -30.85 4.23
C ILE A 126 -21.32 -30.82 2.73
N ASP A 127 -22.49 -31.37 2.41
CA ASP A 127 -23.10 -31.21 1.10
C ASP A 127 -23.67 -29.79 0.95
N ILE A 128 -23.29 -29.07 -0.12
CA ILE A 128 -23.85 -27.76 -0.44
C ILE A 128 -25.23 -27.94 -1.11
N PRO A 129 -26.34 -27.44 -0.52
CA PRO A 129 -27.68 -27.71 -1.04
C PRO A 129 -28.12 -26.76 -2.18
N TRP A 130 -27.20 -25.95 -2.72
CA TRP A 130 -27.44 -25.03 -3.84
C TRP A 130 -26.33 -25.14 -4.89
N ALA A 131 -26.60 -24.62 -6.09
CA ALA A 131 -25.60 -24.58 -7.14
C ALA A 131 -24.50 -23.56 -6.80
N VAL A 132 -23.24 -24.00 -6.91
CA VAL A 132 -22.05 -23.15 -6.76
C VAL A 132 -21.31 -23.08 -8.10
N ASP A 133 -20.68 -21.93 -8.37
CA ASP A 133 -19.92 -21.71 -9.61
C ASP A 133 -18.50 -22.32 -9.53
N GLY A 134 -17.93 -22.42 -8.32
CA GLY A 134 -16.61 -23.00 -8.09
C GLY A 134 -16.63 -24.51 -7.87
N VAL A 135 -15.45 -25.10 -7.75
CA VAL A 135 -15.22 -26.53 -7.46
C VAL A 135 -14.30 -26.69 -6.24
N SER A 136 -14.35 -27.82 -5.54
CA SER A 136 -13.40 -28.06 -4.45
C SER A 136 -11.98 -28.20 -5.02
N LEU A 137 -11.01 -27.50 -4.42
CA LEU A 137 -9.59 -27.61 -4.78
C LEU A 137 -8.97 -28.95 -4.36
N LEU A 138 -9.70 -29.78 -3.61
CA LEU A 138 -9.28 -31.13 -3.23
C LEU A 138 -9.74 -32.20 -4.23
N GLU A 139 -10.61 -31.84 -5.18
CA GLU A 139 -11.05 -32.76 -6.22
C GLU A 139 -9.92 -33.04 -7.22
N GLU A 140 -9.74 -34.31 -7.59
CA GLU A 140 -8.74 -34.71 -8.57
C GLU A 140 -9.03 -34.08 -9.94
N GLY A 141 -8.07 -33.34 -10.49
CA GLY A 141 -8.22 -32.64 -11.76
C GLY A 141 -9.07 -31.37 -11.69
N ALA A 142 -9.43 -30.87 -10.49
CA ALA A 142 -10.21 -29.64 -10.31
C ALA A 142 -9.69 -28.44 -11.11
N THR A 143 -8.37 -28.38 -11.29
CA THR A 143 -7.67 -27.30 -11.98
C THR A 143 -7.06 -27.70 -13.33
N GLU A 144 -7.23 -28.95 -13.75
CA GLU A 144 -6.60 -29.47 -14.96
C GLU A 144 -7.16 -28.77 -16.22
N GLY A 145 -6.28 -28.12 -17.00
CA GLY A 145 -6.66 -27.43 -18.22
C GLY A 145 -7.52 -26.18 -18.02
N ARG A 146 -7.70 -25.71 -16.78
CA ARG A 146 -8.34 -24.41 -16.51
C ARG A 146 -7.45 -23.29 -17.06
N PRO A 147 -8.00 -22.33 -17.81
CA PRO A 147 -7.27 -21.12 -18.21
C PRO A 147 -7.24 -20.09 -17.06
N HIS A 148 -6.24 -19.21 -17.05
CA HIS A 148 -6.23 -18.04 -16.15
C HIS A 148 -7.30 -17.05 -16.64
N ARG A 149 -8.49 -17.13 -16.03
CA ARG A 149 -9.64 -16.29 -16.37
C ARG A 149 -10.27 -15.71 -15.12
N PHE A 150 -10.84 -14.52 -15.27
CA PHE A 150 -11.64 -13.87 -14.24
C PHE A 150 -12.94 -13.36 -14.83
N ARG A 151 -13.89 -13.07 -13.95
CA ARG A 151 -15.16 -12.45 -14.34
C ARG A 151 -15.02 -10.93 -14.15
N PRO A 152 -14.95 -10.14 -15.22
CA PRO A 152 -14.86 -8.70 -15.07
C PRO A 152 -16.12 -8.15 -14.42
N VAL A 153 -15.93 -7.19 -13.54
CA VAL A 153 -17.00 -6.41 -12.91
C VAL A 153 -17.15 -5.07 -13.63
N TRP A 154 -18.19 -4.30 -13.30
CA TRP A 154 -18.49 -3.03 -13.99
C TRP A 154 -17.39 -1.98 -13.89
N LEU A 155 -16.42 -2.18 -12.99
CA LEU A 155 -15.28 -1.30 -12.81
C LEU A 155 -14.14 -1.60 -13.80
N ASP A 156 -14.09 -2.82 -14.35
CA ASP A 156 -12.97 -3.28 -15.16
C ASP A 156 -13.04 -2.76 -16.59
N GLU A 157 -11.88 -2.35 -17.12
CA GLU A 157 -11.74 -1.82 -18.48
C GLU A 157 -11.21 -2.88 -19.45
N VAL A 158 -11.58 -4.15 -19.20
CA VAL A 158 -11.22 -5.30 -20.04
C VAL A 158 -12.40 -5.81 -20.86
N THR A 159 -12.11 -6.38 -22.01
CA THR A 159 -13.13 -7.04 -22.84
C THR A 159 -13.32 -8.48 -22.39
N ALA A 160 -14.53 -8.82 -21.96
CA ALA A 160 -14.91 -10.21 -21.71
C ALA A 160 -15.16 -10.98 -23.03
N GLY A 161 -14.84 -12.26 -23.03
CA GLY A 161 -15.28 -13.22 -24.03
C GLY A 161 -16.80 -13.45 -24.02
N ALA A 162 -17.29 -14.25 -24.97
CA ALA A 162 -18.71 -14.54 -25.11
C ALA A 162 -19.33 -15.30 -23.91
N ASP A 163 -18.50 -15.95 -23.11
CA ASP A 163 -18.85 -16.61 -21.84
C ASP A 163 -18.86 -15.64 -20.64
N GLY A 164 -18.53 -14.37 -20.86
CA GLY A 164 -18.47 -13.35 -19.82
C GLY A 164 -17.20 -13.41 -18.98
N LEU A 165 -16.18 -14.14 -19.42
CA LEU A 165 -14.87 -14.22 -18.75
C LEU A 165 -13.81 -13.47 -19.55
N ALA A 166 -12.89 -12.80 -18.86
CA ALA A 166 -11.69 -12.21 -19.46
C ALA A 166 -10.48 -13.11 -19.19
N GLU A 167 -9.57 -13.21 -20.17
CA GLU A 167 -8.33 -13.96 -20.04
C GLU A 167 -7.22 -13.06 -19.49
N LEU A 168 -6.33 -13.65 -18.70
CA LEU A 168 -5.12 -13.00 -18.21
C LEU A 168 -3.90 -13.78 -18.67
N GLU A 169 -2.82 -13.05 -18.92
CA GLU A 169 -1.51 -13.67 -19.06
C GLU A 169 -1.17 -14.38 -17.74
N SER A 170 -0.73 -15.64 -17.86
CA SER A 170 -0.34 -16.46 -16.72
C SER A 170 0.91 -15.87 -16.07
N VAL A 171 0.80 -15.48 -14.81
CA VAL A 171 1.96 -15.09 -13.99
C VAL A 171 2.20 -16.21 -12.99
N THR A 172 3.40 -16.79 -12.96
CA THR A 172 3.73 -17.90 -12.03
C THR A 172 3.92 -17.41 -10.60
N PHE A 173 3.89 -18.32 -9.62
CA PHE A 173 4.18 -17.99 -8.22
C PHE A 173 5.59 -17.43 -8.10
N ASP A 174 6.57 -18.04 -8.75
CA ASP A 174 7.95 -17.58 -8.73
C ASP A 174 8.11 -16.19 -9.33
N ASP A 175 7.38 -15.85 -10.41
CA ASP A 175 7.41 -14.50 -10.97
C ASP A 175 6.77 -13.48 -10.02
N ARG A 176 5.64 -13.85 -9.38
CA ARG A 176 4.98 -13.00 -8.37
C ARG A 176 5.86 -12.81 -7.14
N VAL A 177 6.52 -13.87 -6.67
CA VAL A 177 7.46 -13.84 -5.56
C VAL A 177 8.67 -13.02 -5.94
N ALA A 178 9.26 -13.20 -7.13
CA ALA A 178 10.40 -12.40 -7.58
C ALA A 178 10.03 -10.91 -7.68
N ARG A 179 8.84 -10.58 -8.18
CA ARG A 179 8.33 -9.20 -8.20
C ARG A 179 8.15 -8.64 -6.80
N ASN A 180 7.48 -9.38 -5.93
CA ASN A 180 7.24 -8.97 -4.55
C ASN A 180 8.55 -8.94 -3.74
N ALA A 181 9.51 -9.81 -4.05
CA ALA A 181 10.83 -9.85 -3.44
C ALA A 181 11.69 -8.70 -3.94
N ALA A 182 11.65 -8.36 -5.23
CA ALA A 182 12.29 -7.15 -5.75
C ALA A 182 11.69 -5.90 -5.07
N LEU A 183 10.37 -5.87 -4.90
CA LEU A 183 9.72 -4.84 -4.10
C LEU A 183 10.25 -4.85 -2.65
N LEU A 184 10.33 -6.01 -1.99
CA LEU A 184 10.83 -6.11 -0.62
C LEU A 184 12.35 -5.84 -0.49
N GLU A 185 13.15 -6.13 -1.52
CA GLU A 185 14.59 -5.83 -1.60
C GLU A 185 14.81 -4.34 -1.79
N ASP A 186 14.04 -3.72 -2.68
CA ASP A 186 13.97 -2.27 -2.79
C ASP A 186 13.53 -1.67 -1.45
N LEU A 187 12.63 -2.33 -0.71
CA LEU A 187 12.15 -1.94 0.62
C LEU A 187 13.02 -2.47 1.79
N ALA A 188 14.12 -3.19 1.54
CA ALA A 188 14.82 -3.97 2.60
C ALA A 188 15.54 -3.09 3.63
N GLY A 189 15.64 -1.78 3.37
CA GLY A 189 15.93 -0.79 4.40
C GLY A 189 14.64 -0.07 4.81
N GLU A 190 14.43 0.15 6.11
CA GLU A 190 13.34 1.00 6.64
C GLU A 190 13.26 2.36 5.91
N ALA A 191 14.40 2.84 5.44
CA ALA A 191 14.53 4.04 4.61
C ALA A 191 13.73 4.00 3.30
N ALA A 192 13.64 2.85 2.63
CA ALA A 192 13.05 2.77 1.29
C ALA A 192 11.52 2.87 1.30
N VAL A 193 10.87 2.43 2.39
CA VAL A 193 9.44 2.74 2.58
C VAL A 193 9.24 4.24 2.71
N GLN A 194 10.20 5.00 3.25
CA GLN A 194 10.06 6.44 3.51
C GLN A 194 10.73 7.36 2.49
N GLN A 195 11.45 6.80 1.52
CA GLN A 195 11.98 7.53 0.39
C GLN A 195 11.08 7.28 -0.82
N LEU A 196 10.11 8.19 -1.03
CA LEU A 196 9.25 8.11 -2.22
C LEU A 196 10.09 8.20 -3.50
N PRO A 197 9.63 7.59 -4.61
CA PRO A 197 10.32 7.71 -5.90
C PRO A 197 10.62 9.17 -6.26
N GLY A 198 11.90 9.48 -6.50
CA GLY A 198 12.38 10.84 -6.76
C GLY A 198 12.71 11.68 -5.52
N GLY A 199 12.61 11.10 -4.31
CA GLY A 199 13.12 11.68 -3.06
C GLY A 199 14.63 11.53 -2.91
N ALA A 200 15.26 12.53 -2.30
CA ALA A 200 16.68 12.49 -1.99
C ALA A 200 17.01 11.38 -0.96
N PRO A 201 18.18 10.72 -1.05
CA PRO A 201 18.56 9.59 -0.19
C PRO A 201 19.04 10.05 1.20
N LEU A 202 18.16 10.72 1.95
CA LEU A 202 18.47 11.36 3.23
C LEU A 202 17.79 10.72 4.43
N ILE A 203 17.08 9.60 4.27
CA ILE A 203 16.37 9.00 5.41
C ILE A 203 17.36 8.57 6.49
N GLY A 204 17.11 8.99 7.72
CA GLY A 204 17.97 8.80 8.88
C GLY A 204 19.10 9.83 9.02
N ALA A 205 19.26 10.78 8.09
CA ALA A 205 20.26 11.82 8.22
C ALA A 205 19.85 12.88 9.26
N GLU A 206 20.81 13.30 10.07
CA GLU A 206 20.64 14.42 11.01
C GLU A 206 20.76 15.75 10.26
N VAL A 207 19.78 16.63 10.41
CA VAL A 207 19.75 17.96 9.77
C VAL A 207 20.99 18.79 10.13
N ASP A 208 21.48 18.66 11.37
CA ASP A 208 22.68 19.37 11.85
C ASP A 208 23.98 18.95 11.14
N ASP A 209 23.99 17.76 10.52
CA ASP A 209 25.13 17.26 9.75
C ASP A 209 25.07 17.67 8.25
N LEU A 210 23.96 18.28 7.83
CA LEU A 210 23.71 18.66 6.44
C LEU A 210 23.95 20.16 6.21
N THR A 211 24.22 20.52 4.96
CA THR A 211 24.34 21.94 4.60
C THR A 211 22.95 22.57 4.55
N VAL A 212 22.73 23.62 5.34
CA VAL A 212 21.48 24.38 5.37
C VAL A 212 21.68 25.74 4.70
N ASP A 213 20.83 26.08 3.75
CA ASP A 213 20.75 27.40 3.12
C ASP A 213 19.39 28.05 3.44
N ASP A 214 19.40 29.06 4.31
CA ASP A 214 18.22 29.81 4.72
C ASP A 214 17.96 31.04 3.84
N THR A 215 18.68 31.16 2.72
CA THR A 215 18.47 32.26 1.76
C THR A 215 17.21 32.04 0.93
N ASP A 216 16.31 33.03 0.97
CA ASP A 216 15.07 33.08 0.18
C ASP A 216 14.22 31.79 0.31
N PRO A 217 13.82 31.41 1.53
CA PRO A 217 13.24 30.10 1.79
C PRO A 217 11.91 29.91 1.03
N PRO A 218 11.66 28.71 0.48
CA PRO A 218 10.35 28.39 -0.06
C PRO A 218 9.27 28.57 1.02
N THR A 219 8.09 28.99 0.63
CA THR A 219 6.96 29.20 1.55
C THR A 219 5.86 28.17 1.28
N GLY A 220 5.23 27.68 2.35
CA GLY A 220 4.21 26.64 2.23
C GLY A 220 3.36 26.46 3.47
N THR A 221 2.63 25.35 3.49
CA THR A 221 1.78 24.90 4.59
C THR A 221 2.08 23.45 4.89
N ILE A 222 1.89 23.03 6.13
CA ILE A 222 1.88 21.63 6.52
C ILE A 222 0.57 21.31 7.22
N ALA A 223 0.05 20.11 7.00
CA ALA A 223 -1.09 19.57 7.70
C ALA A 223 -0.85 18.08 7.93
N PHE A 224 -1.47 17.53 8.97
CA PHE A 224 -1.46 16.11 9.25
C PHE A 224 -2.87 15.58 9.01
N ALA A 225 -3.07 14.82 7.93
CA ALA A 225 -4.38 14.26 7.59
C ALA A 225 -4.72 13.08 8.51
N GLY A 226 -6.01 12.91 8.80
CA GLY A 226 -6.52 11.78 9.59
C GLY A 226 -6.60 11.99 11.10
N GLN A 227 -6.33 13.20 11.62
CA GLN A 227 -6.44 13.47 13.06
C GLN A 227 -7.75 14.18 13.44
N ASP A 228 -8.84 13.38 13.55
CA ASP A 228 -9.96 13.48 14.52
C ASP A 228 -10.99 12.33 14.24
N ARG A 229 -11.56 11.50 15.15
CA ARG A 229 -11.77 11.56 16.63
C ARG A 229 -11.83 10.14 17.25
N THR A 230 -11.03 9.91 18.29
CA THR A 230 -10.89 8.67 19.10
C THR A 230 -9.96 7.62 18.50
N VAL A 231 -8.67 7.81 18.76
CA VAL A 231 -7.68 6.74 18.73
C VAL A 231 -7.26 6.52 20.20
N SER A 232 -6.97 5.28 20.60
CA SER A 232 -6.46 5.00 21.96
C SER A 232 -5.19 5.82 22.20
N PRO A 233 -4.95 6.36 23.41
CA PRO A 233 -3.68 7.00 23.75
C PRO A 233 -2.46 6.10 23.50
N ASP A 234 -2.67 4.78 23.54
CA ASP A 234 -1.64 3.77 23.32
C ASP A 234 -1.60 3.25 21.88
N ALA A 235 -2.37 3.84 20.96
CA ALA A 235 -2.43 3.35 19.59
C ALA A 235 -1.30 3.98 18.75
N PRO A 236 -0.41 3.17 18.19
CA PRO A 236 0.54 3.67 17.23
C PRO A 236 -0.18 3.99 15.92
N VAL A 237 -0.30 5.28 15.59
CA VAL A 237 -0.87 5.68 14.31
C VAL A 237 0.13 6.59 13.60
N PRO A 238 0.66 6.17 12.45
CA PRO A 238 1.53 7.02 11.66
C PRO A 238 0.76 8.25 11.17
N ALA A 239 1.40 9.42 11.22
CA ALA A 239 0.77 10.67 10.80
C ALA A 239 0.96 10.87 9.29
N PHE A 240 -0.14 11.02 8.54
CA PHE A 240 -0.06 11.34 7.12
C PHE A 240 0.22 12.83 6.93
N VAL A 241 1.38 13.18 6.39
CA VAL A 241 1.77 14.57 6.14
C VAL A 241 1.23 15.02 4.80
N LEU A 242 0.62 16.19 4.79
CA LEU A 242 0.21 16.95 3.62
C LEU A 242 0.94 18.27 3.65
N ALA A 243 1.86 18.49 2.71
CA ALA A 243 2.52 19.78 2.54
C ALA A 243 2.06 20.44 1.24
N GLY A 244 1.77 21.74 1.29
CA GLY A 244 1.42 22.57 0.12
C GLY A 244 2.44 23.69 -0.04
N PHE A 245 2.77 24.05 -1.27
CA PHE A 245 3.79 25.06 -1.57
C PHE A 245 3.22 26.20 -2.41
N ASP A 246 3.75 27.41 -2.20
CA ASP A 246 3.32 28.59 -2.94
C ASP A 246 3.81 28.56 -4.39
N ASP A 247 5.05 28.09 -4.55
CA ASP A 247 5.70 27.80 -5.82
C ASP A 247 6.21 26.36 -5.80
N VAL A 248 6.35 25.73 -6.98
CA VAL A 248 6.89 24.36 -7.08
C VAL A 248 8.37 24.40 -6.68
N PRO A 249 8.80 23.68 -5.63
CA PRO A 249 10.21 23.58 -5.28
C PRO A 249 11.03 23.03 -6.46
N SER A 250 12.27 23.48 -6.56
CA SER A 250 13.20 23.09 -7.62
C SER A 250 13.78 21.69 -7.43
N GLY A 251 13.72 21.17 -6.20
CA GLY A 251 14.17 19.84 -5.82
C GLY A 251 13.09 18.99 -5.14
N SER A 252 13.54 17.94 -4.47
CA SER A 252 12.64 17.10 -3.65
C SER A 252 12.35 17.77 -2.31
N VAL A 253 11.47 17.19 -1.51
CA VAL A 253 11.14 17.63 -0.16
C VAL A 253 11.60 16.58 0.83
N ALA A 254 12.12 17.04 1.97
CA ALA A 254 12.39 16.23 3.14
C ALA A 254 11.51 16.69 4.31
N VAL A 255 11.00 15.74 5.07
CA VAL A 255 10.37 15.97 6.36
C VAL A 255 11.32 15.47 7.44
N ALA A 256 11.66 16.34 8.37
CA ALA A 256 12.44 15.97 9.55
C ALA A 256 11.56 15.97 10.80
N VAL A 257 11.79 15.01 11.68
CA VAL A 257 11.18 14.93 13.02
C VAL A 257 12.30 14.98 14.05
N ASP A 258 12.23 15.97 14.94
CA ASP A 258 13.22 16.24 15.99
C ASP A 258 14.67 16.32 15.49
N GLY A 259 14.87 16.78 14.25
CA GLY A 259 16.19 16.95 13.63
C GLY A 259 16.62 15.80 12.73
N THR A 260 15.94 14.65 12.74
CA THR A 260 16.25 13.52 11.85
C THR A 260 15.34 13.53 10.63
N VAL A 261 15.87 13.40 9.42
CA VAL A 261 15.08 13.26 8.18
C VAL A 261 14.41 11.88 8.16
N VAL A 262 13.09 11.83 8.08
CA VAL A 262 12.31 10.58 8.21
C VAL A 262 11.42 10.28 7.02
N LEU A 263 11.27 11.22 6.09
CA LEU A 263 10.47 11.05 4.89
C LEU A 263 11.01 11.97 3.79
N THR A 264 11.14 11.47 2.57
CA THR A 264 11.55 12.26 1.41
C THR A 264 10.72 11.92 0.19
N GLY A 265 10.57 12.88 -0.71
CA GLY A 265 9.89 12.67 -1.98
C GLY A 265 9.70 13.94 -2.79
N PRO A 266 9.31 13.85 -4.06
CA PRO A 266 9.15 15.01 -4.91
C PRO A 266 7.81 15.71 -4.67
N VAL A 267 7.71 16.96 -5.14
CA VAL A 267 6.47 17.73 -5.12
C VAL A 267 5.66 17.46 -6.38
N ALA A 268 4.38 17.14 -6.23
CA ALA A 268 3.46 17.04 -7.33
C ALA A 268 2.98 18.42 -7.78
N ALA A 269 3.22 18.75 -9.04
CA ALA A 269 2.75 19.97 -9.68
C ALA A 269 1.60 19.68 -10.65
N VAL A 270 0.37 19.58 -10.14
CA VAL A 270 -0.82 19.36 -10.97
C VAL A 270 -1.39 20.70 -11.44
N PRO A 271 -1.61 20.91 -12.76
CA PRO A 271 -2.18 22.16 -13.27
C PRO A 271 -3.50 22.54 -12.58
N GLY A 272 -3.57 23.79 -12.10
CA GLY A 272 -4.76 24.30 -11.41
C GLY A 272 -4.91 23.86 -9.94
N ARG A 273 -3.93 23.13 -9.38
CA ARG A 273 -3.86 22.79 -7.96
C ARG A 273 -2.61 23.38 -7.32
N THR A 274 -2.65 23.55 -6.00
CA THR A 274 -1.47 23.91 -5.20
C THR A 274 -0.43 22.80 -5.32
N PRO A 275 0.84 23.11 -5.66
CA PRO A 275 1.93 22.14 -5.61
C PRO A 275 1.99 21.50 -4.23
N SER A 276 2.02 20.17 -4.19
CA SER A 276 1.83 19.45 -2.92
C SER A 276 2.73 18.23 -2.81
N PHE A 277 3.10 17.92 -1.57
CA PHE A 277 3.80 16.72 -1.17
C PHE A 277 2.94 15.94 -0.18
N TRP A 278 2.99 14.61 -0.25
CA TRP A 278 2.28 13.72 0.66
C TRP A 278 3.15 12.54 1.03
N GLY A 279 3.03 12.07 2.26
CA GLY A 279 3.61 10.79 2.67
C GLY A 279 3.34 10.48 4.13
N LEU A 280 3.75 9.30 4.55
CA LEU A 280 3.41 8.76 5.87
C LEU A 280 4.61 8.83 6.80
N LEU A 281 4.52 9.53 7.93
CA LEU A 281 5.60 9.50 8.92
C LEU A 281 5.75 8.08 9.49
N PRO A 282 7.00 7.59 9.67
CA PRO A 282 7.23 6.34 10.39
C PRO A 282 6.71 6.47 11.83
N GLU A 283 6.10 5.40 12.33
CA GLU A 283 5.68 5.31 13.73
C GLU A 283 6.88 5.49 14.66
N GLU A 284 8.02 4.93 14.28
CA GLU A 284 9.24 4.92 15.08
C GLU A 284 9.84 6.33 15.25
N ALA A 285 9.48 7.27 14.38
CA ALA A 285 9.85 8.68 14.51
C ALA A 285 8.93 9.46 15.48
N LEU A 286 7.80 8.89 15.87
CA LEU A 286 6.78 9.51 16.71
C LEU A 286 6.66 8.72 18.02
N GLY A 287 7.25 9.25 19.09
CA GLY A 287 7.16 8.68 20.42
C GLY A 287 6.13 9.40 21.31
N ASP A 288 6.24 9.14 22.62
CA ASP A 288 5.48 9.87 23.61
C ASP A 288 5.99 11.31 23.73
N GLY A 289 5.09 12.28 23.51
CA GLY A 289 5.33 13.68 23.85
C GLY A 289 5.12 14.64 22.69
N ARG A 290 5.86 15.75 22.71
CA ARG A 290 5.80 16.76 21.66
C ARG A 290 7.01 16.59 20.75
N HIS A 291 6.74 16.44 19.47
CA HIS A 291 7.74 16.37 18.41
C HIS A 291 7.73 17.67 17.61
N ARG A 292 8.91 18.08 17.14
CA ARG A 292 9.06 19.13 16.15
C ARG A 292 9.09 18.49 14.78
N VAL A 293 8.22 18.97 13.88
CA VAL A 293 8.20 18.53 12.47
C VAL A 293 8.59 19.72 11.61
N GLU A 294 9.59 19.53 10.76
CA GLU A 294 10.17 20.55 9.89
C GLU A 294 10.15 20.07 8.43
N LEU A 295 9.93 21.01 7.52
CA LEU A 295 9.94 20.77 6.08
C LEU A 295 11.16 21.45 5.46
N TYR A 296 11.82 20.75 4.54
CA TYR A 296 12.93 21.27 3.77
C TYR A 296 12.71 20.98 2.29
N GLU A 297 13.01 21.95 1.43
CA GLU A 297 13.34 21.65 0.05
C GLU A 297 14.78 21.11 0.03
N VAL A 298 15.00 20.00 -0.67
CA VAL A 298 16.31 19.40 -0.87
C VAL A 298 16.80 19.73 -2.26
N THR A 299 17.89 20.48 -2.33
CA THR A 299 18.59 20.85 -3.56
C THR A 299 20.01 20.28 -3.57
N GLY A 300 20.76 20.50 -4.65
CA GLY A 300 22.11 19.96 -4.81
C GLY A 300 22.12 18.55 -5.38
N SER A 301 23.25 17.86 -5.25
CA SER A 301 23.42 16.45 -5.68
C SER A 301 23.25 15.51 -4.50
N ASP A 302 22.98 14.24 -4.75
CA ASP A 302 22.85 13.21 -3.70
C ASP A 302 24.08 13.14 -2.77
N ASP A 303 25.29 13.36 -3.30
CA ASP A 303 26.55 13.38 -2.52
C ASP A 303 26.78 14.68 -1.72
N ALA A 304 26.03 15.73 -2.03
CA ALA A 304 26.18 17.06 -1.44
C ALA A 304 24.81 17.78 -1.37
N PRO A 305 23.87 17.23 -0.60
CA PRO A 305 22.52 17.78 -0.46
C PRO A 305 22.57 19.11 0.30
N VAL A 306 21.72 20.05 -0.13
CA VAL A 306 21.51 21.33 0.55
C VAL A 306 20.04 21.43 0.94
N LEU A 307 19.80 21.54 2.24
CA LEU A 307 18.48 21.73 2.82
C LEU A 307 18.12 23.22 2.84
N ARG A 308 16.98 23.56 2.27
CA ARG A 308 16.38 24.90 2.34
C ARG A 308 15.13 24.84 3.22
N PRO A 309 15.14 25.43 4.42
CA PRO A 309 14.00 25.36 5.33
C PRO A 309 12.76 25.98 4.69
N VAL A 310 11.63 25.28 4.75
CA VAL A 310 10.35 25.80 4.25
C VAL A 310 9.75 26.70 5.31
N THR A 311 9.50 27.96 4.97
CA THR A 311 8.77 28.89 5.83
C THR A 311 7.29 28.53 5.83
N LEU A 312 6.80 28.01 6.96
CA LEU A 312 5.39 27.69 7.13
C LEU A 312 4.55 28.95 7.32
N ARG A 313 3.40 29.00 6.64
CA ARG A 313 2.44 30.09 6.80
C ARG A 313 1.82 30.08 8.20
N PRO A 314 1.41 31.25 8.73
CA PRO A 314 0.76 31.31 10.04
C PRO A 314 -0.55 30.51 10.06
N GLY A 315 -0.71 29.65 11.08
CA GLY A 315 -1.94 28.89 11.31
C GLY A 315 -2.01 27.52 10.63
N THR A 316 -0.88 27.04 10.10
CA THR A 316 -0.68 25.67 9.61
C THR A 316 0.24 24.92 10.55
#